data_AF-A0A380KXN6-F1
#
_entry.id   AF-A0A380KXN6-F1
#
_cell.length_a   1.000
_cell.length_b   1.000
_cell.length_c   1.000
_cell.angle_alpha   90.00
_cell.angle_beta   90.00
_cell.angle_gamma   90.00
#
_symmetry.space_group_name_H-M   'P 1'
#
loop_
_entity.id
_entity.type
_entity.pdbx_description
1 polymer ?
#
loop_
_entity_poly.entity_id
_entity_poly.type
_entity_poly.pdbx_seq_one_letter_code
_entity_poly.pdbx_strand_id
1 'polypeptide(L)'
;MKLLSKATIRGAIPFIIITLIAIVFYCLNQDFFIVKSIFINGLIATILAASSVIYDNEKWSLKKQSLIHFSLMLVTVFPLLLISGWYPLQNPKDFFTVFAIFLCWGAFFWTLFYLIFTKLVKSK
;
A
#
# COMPACT_ATOMS: atom_id res chain seq x y z
N MET A 1 -15.16 13.51 10.94
CA MET A 1 -15.58 12.19 11.48
C MET A 1 -15.86 11.16 10.37
N LYS A 2 -16.62 11.46 9.31
CA LYS A 2 -16.95 10.48 8.24
C LYS A 2 -15.72 9.89 7.51
N LEU A 3 -14.71 10.69 7.15
CA LEU A 3 -13.52 10.21 6.44
C LEU A 3 -12.61 9.31 7.29
N LEU A 4 -12.43 9.66 8.57
CA LEU A 4 -11.64 8.85 9.50
C LEU A 4 -12.28 7.47 9.69
N SER A 5 -13.60 7.42 9.89
CA SER A 5 -14.35 6.16 10.00
C SER A 5 -14.23 5.33 8.72
N LYS A 6 -14.35 5.94 7.53
CA LYS A 6 -14.10 5.24 6.26
C LYS A 6 -12.69 4.67 6.17
N ALA A 7 -11.68 5.43 6.59
CA ALA A 7 -10.28 4.98 6.55
C ALA A 7 -10.08 3.77 7.45
N THR A 8 -10.59 3.84 8.68
CA THR A 8 -10.54 2.74 9.64
C THR A 8 -11.24 1.49 9.10
N ILE A 9 -12.46 1.62 8.56
CA ILE A 9 -13.21 0.47 8.04
C ILE A 9 -12.48 -0.16 6.84
N ARG A 10 -12.06 0.66 5.86
CA ARG A 10 -11.37 0.15 4.67
C ARG A 10 -10.03 -0.50 5.00
N GLY A 11 -9.29 0.05 5.97
CA GLY A 11 -8.03 -0.54 6.44
C GLY A 11 -8.21 -1.79 7.30
N ALA A 12 -9.22 -1.84 8.17
CA ALA A 12 -9.43 -2.94 9.09
C ALA A 12 -9.69 -4.28 8.36
N ILE A 13 -10.42 -4.24 7.23
CA ILE A 13 -10.74 -5.45 6.45
C ILE A 13 -9.48 -6.21 6.02
N PRO A 14 -8.56 -5.65 5.20
CA PRO A 14 -7.34 -6.33 4.80
C PRO A 14 -6.42 -6.63 5.99
N PHE A 15 -6.38 -5.75 7.00
CA PHE A 15 -5.57 -5.97 8.19
C PHE A 15 -5.96 -7.27 8.90
N ILE A 16 -7.24 -7.43 9.21
CA ILE A 16 -7.76 -8.62 9.91
C ILE A 16 -7.54 -9.86 9.06
N ILE A 17 -7.95 -9.83 7.78
CA ILE A 17 -7.89 -11.00 6.90
C ILE A 17 -6.45 -11.49 6.75
N ILE A 18 -5.51 -10.60 6.42
CA ILE A 18 -4.14 -11.00 6.12
C ILE A 18 -3.36 -11.32 7.39
N THR A 19 -3.65 -10.66 8.51
CA THR A 19 -3.07 -11.04 9.82
C THR A 19 -3.51 -12.44 10.23
N LEU A 20 -4.79 -12.78 10.05
CA LEU A 20 -5.27 -14.15 10.31
C LEU A 20 -4.57 -15.18 9.42
N ILE A 21 -4.35 -14.87 8.13
CA ILE A 21 -3.58 -15.74 7.23
C ILE A 21 -2.14 -15.90 7.71
N ALA A 22 -1.47 -14.82 8.11
CA ALA A 22 -0.10 -14.87 8.64
C ALA A 22 -0.01 -15.74 9.91
N ILE A 23 -0.99 -15.62 10.82
CA ILE A 23 -1.10 -16.46 12.03
C ILE A 23 -1.29 -17.92 11.67
N VAL A 24 -2.17 -18.24 10.72
CA VAL A 24 -2.36 -19.62 10.25
C VAL A 24 -1.05 -20.21 9.71
N PHE A 25 -0.33 -19.46 8.87
CA PHE A 25 0.97 -19.90 8.35
C PHE A 25 2.01 -20.11 9.45
N TYR A 26 2.01 -19.25 10.46
CA TYR A 26 2.84 -19.42 11.65
C TYR A 26 2.50 -20.70 12.41
N CYS A 27 1.21 -20.98 12.66
CA CYS A 27 0.75 -22.21 13.31
C CYS A 27 1.06 -23.48 12.51
N LEU A 28 1.17 -23.36 11.17
CA LEU A 28 1.59 -24.44 10.28
C LEU A 28 3.12 -24.61 10.19
N ASN A 29 3.88 -23.96 11.08
CA ASN A 29 5.35 -23.99 11.14
C ASN A 29 6.01 -23.62 9.80
N GLN A 30 5.41 -22.69 9.06
CA GLN A 30 6.02 -22.15 7.85
C GLN A 30 7.25 -21.30 8.19
N ASP A 31 8.14 -21.17 7.21
CA ASP A 31 9.35 -20.37 7.36
C ASP A 31 9.02 -18.93 7.79
N PHE A 32 9.83 -18.38 8.71
CA PHE A 32 9.61 -17.05 9.27
C PHE A 32 9.59 -15.95 8.19
N PHE A 33 10.40 -16.09 7.14
CA PHE A 33 10.40 -15.15 6.02
C PHE A 33 9.04 -15.14 5.30
N ILE A 34 8.41 -16.29 5.13
CA ILE A 34 7.08 -16.41 4.51
C ILE A 34 6.03 -15.72 5.39
N VAL A 35 6.00 -16.04 6.68
CA VAL A 35 5.06 -15.44 7.65
C VAL A 35 5.21 -13.92 7.68
N LYS A 36 6.45 -13.43 7.80
CA LYS A 36 6.77 -12.00 7.79
C LYS A 36 6.35 -11.33 6.49
N SER A 37 6.60 -11.98 5.35
CA SER A 37 6.22 -11.45 4.03
C SER A 37 4.71 -11.30 3.88
N ILE A 38 3.93 -12.29 4.32
CA ILE A 38 2.46 -12.23 4.32
C ILE A 38 2.00 -11.07 5.21
N PHE A 39 2.53 -10.96 6.42
CA PHE A 39 2.16 -9.90 7.36
C PHE A 39 2.47 -8.50 6.82
N ILE A 40 3.67 -8.28 6.28
CA ILE A 40 4.07 -6.99 5.70
C ILE A 40 3.22 -6.64 4.48
N ASN A 41 2.91 -7.61 3.62
CA ASN A 41 1.98 -7.39 2.52
C ASN A 41 0.59 -6.99 3.03
N GLY A 42 0.14 -7.57 4.15
CA GLY A 42 -1.09 -7.17 4.86
C GLY A 42 -1.09 -5.73 5.35
N LEU A 43 0.04 -5.28 5.92
CA LEU A 43 0.21 -3.88 6.32
C LEU A 43 0.16 -2.93 5.12
N ILE A 44 0.84 -3.27 4.02
CA ILE A 44 0.80 -2.47 2.78
C ILE A 44 -0.63 -2.40 2.24
N ALA A 45 -1.34 -3.53 2.15
CA ALA A 45 -2.73 -3.56 1.71
C ALA A 45 -3.66 -2.73 2.61
N THR A 46 -3.44 -2.77 3.93
CA THR A 46 -4.14 -1.96 4.92
C THR A 46 -3.95 -0.47 4.68
N ILE A 47 -2.70 -0.04 4.48
CA ILE A 47 -2.34 1.35 4.20
C ILE A 47 -2.97 1.81 2.88
N LEU A 48 -2.90 1.01 1.82
CA LEU A 48 -3.51 1.32 0.52
C LEU A 48 -5.03 1.47 0.64
N ALA A 49 -5.70 0.54 1.32
CA ALA A 49 -7.14 0.59 1.50
C ALA A 49 -7.58 1.79 2.37
N ALA A 50 -6.88 2.05 3.48
CA ALA A 50 -7.17 3.18 4.35
C ALA A 50 -6.93 4.52 3.63
N SER A 51 -5.81 4.65 2.91
CA SER A 51 -5.45 5.87 2.18
C SER A 51 -6.34 6.17 0.97
N SER A 52 -7.11 5.19 0.47
CA SER A 52 -8.08 5.41 -0.61
C SER A 52 -9.08 6.55 -0.31
N VAL A 53 -9.37 6.82 0.98
CA VAL A 53 -10.28 7.91 1.37
C VAL A 53 -9.77 9.30 0.98
N ILE A 54 -8.49 9.44 0.65
CA ILE A 54 -7.93 10.70 0.12
C ILE A 54 -8.66 11.11 -1.15
N TYR A 55 -9.04 10.15 -1.99
CA TYR A 55 -9.75 10.37 -3.24
C TYR A 55 -11.26 10.59 -3.07
N ASP A 56 -11.83 10.29 -1.90
CA ASP A 56 -13.23 10.64 -1.56
C ASP A 56 -13.41 12.16 -1.31
N ASN A 57 -12.32 12.92 -1.18
CA ASN A 57 -12.39 14.35 -0.90
C ASN A 57 -12.51 15.18 -2.19
N GLU A 58 -13.73 15.33 -2.69
CA GLU A 58 -14.07 16.07 -3.92
C GLU A 58 -13.64 17.54 -3.91
N LYS A 59 -13.42 18.15 -2.74
CA LYS A 59 -12.95 19.55 -2.64
C LYS A 59 -11.49 19.72 -3.05
N TRP A 60 -10.72 18.63 -3.08
CA TRP A 60 -9.30 18.68 -3.45
C TRP A 60 -9.12 18.33 -4.92
N SER A 61 -8.24 19.06 -5.60
CA SER A 61 -7.84 18.71 -6.96
C SER A 61 -7.16 17.35 -6.97
N LEU A 62 -7.26 16.62 -8.09
CA LEU A 62 -6.60 15.33 -8.25
C LEU A 62 -5.08 15.41 -8.02
N LYS A 63 -4.45 16.54 -8.41
CA LYS A 63 -3.03 16.80 -8.13
C LYS A 63 -2.75 16.82 -6.62
N LYS A 64 -3.58 17.55 -5.84
CA LYS A 64 -3.45 17.62 -4.37
C LYS A 64 -3.68 16.26 -3.72
N GLN A 65 -4.72 15.54 -4.13
CA GLN A 65 -5.01 14.18 -3.64
C GLN A 65 -3.82 13.23 -3.91
N SER A 66 -3.28 13.27 -5.13
CA SER A 66 -2.16 12.41 -5.54
C SER A 66 -0.87 12.73 -4.80
N LEU A 67 -0.57 14.01 -4.56
CA LEU A 67 0.60 14.41 -3.79
C LEU A 67 0.51 13.93 -2.34
N ILE A 68 -0.66 14.08 -1.70
CA ILE A 68 -0.87 13.64 -0.32
C ILE A 68 -0.80 12.11 -0.23
N HIS A 69 -1.42 11.40 -1.17
CA HIS A 69 -1.33 9.93 -1.23
C HIS A 69 0.11 9.47 -1.43
N PHE A 70 0.85 10.07 -2.36
CA PHE A 70 2.26 9.75 -2.60
C PHE A 70 3.13 10.00 -1.37
N SER A 71 3.00 11.16 -0.73
CA SER A 71 3.73 11.47 0.51
C SER A 71 3.41 10.47 1.62
N LEU A 72 2.14 10.05 1.74
CA LEU A 72 1.75 9.03 2.71
C LEU A 72 2.39 7.68 2.38
N MET A 73 2.39 7.25 1.11
CA MET A 73 3.04 5.99 0.70
C MET A 73 4.55 6.02 0.94
N LEU A 74 5.18 7.18 0.71
CA LEU A 74 6.62 7.37 0.93
C LEU A 74 7.01 7.21 2.41
N VAL A 75 6.17 7.63 3.36
CA VAL A 75 6.48 7.51 4.79
C VAL A 75 5.94 6.22 5.42
N THR A 76 5.14 5.44 4.70
CA THR A 76 4.52 4.20 5.22
C THR A 76 4.95 2.96 4.45
N VAL A 77 4.60 2.86 3.16
CA VAL A 77 4.87 1.70 2.32
C VAL A 77 6.37 1.57 2.01
N PHE A 78 7.06 2.67 1.72
CA PHE A 78 8.48 2.59 1.39
C PHE A 78 9.34 2.04 2.56
N PRO A 79 9.19 2.49 3.82
CA PRO A 79 9.84 1.85 4.96
C PRO A 79 9.49 0.36 5.11
N LEU A 80 8.23 -0.03 4.85
CA LEU A 80 7.82 -1.43 4.88
C LEU A 80 8.56 -2.29 3.82
N LEU A 81 8.79 -1.74 2.62
CA LEU A 81 9.60 -2.41 1.60
C LEU A 81 11.04 -2.61 2.06
N LEU A 82 11.63 -1.64 2.75
CA LEU A 82 12.99 -1.76 3.27
C LEU A 82 13.11 -2.83 4.38
N ILE A 83 12.17 -2.87 5.33
CA ILE A 83 12.22 -3.85 6.42
C ILE A 83 11.68 -5.24 6.02
N SER A 84 11.11 -5.38 4.82
CA SER A 84 10.48 -6.62 4.36
C SER A 84 11.43 -7.82 4.32
N GLY A 85 12.69 -7.58 3.96
CA GLY A 85 13.64 -8.64 3.61
C GLY A 85 13.50 -9.14 2.17
N TRP A 86 12.61 -8.54 1.35
CA TRP A 86 12.43 -8.91 -0.07
C TRP A 86 13.60 -8.48 -0.95
N TYR A 87 14.32 -7.45 -0.51
CA TYR A 87 15.41 -6.85 -1.26
C TYR A 87 16.71 -6.97 -0.45
N PRO A 88 17.85 -7.24 -1.12
CA PRO A 88 19.14 -7.07 -0.47
C PRO A 88 19.27 -5.59 -0.03
N LEU A 89 19.87 -5.34 1.14
CA LEU A 89 20.16 -4.00 1.65
C LEU A 89 21.59 -3.93 2.17
N GLN A 90 22.52 -4.41 1.35
CA GLN A 90 23.93 -4.57 1.72
C GLN A 90 24.74 -3.31 1.39
N ASN A 91 24.28 -2.51 0.42
CA ASN A 91 24.99 -1.31 -0.02
C ASN A 91 24.01 -0.17 -0.40
N PRO A 92 24.48 1.08 -0.53
CA PRO A 92 23.61 2.21 -0.87
C PRO A 92 22.88 2.09 -2.21
N LYS A 93 23.42 1.36 -3.20
CA LYS A 93 22.76 1.16 -4.49
C LYS A 93 21.49 0.33 -4.34
N ASP A 94 21.49 -0.61 -3.41
CA ASP A 94 20.30 -1.42 -3.13
C ASP A 94 19.14 -0.53 -2.65
N PHE A 95 19.42 0.45 -1.78
CA PHE A 95 18.42 1.43 -1.34
C PHE A 95 17.83 2.22 -2.51
N PHE A 96 18.67 2.74 -3.41
CA PHE A 96 18.20 3.44 -4.62
C PHE A 96 17.39 2.52 -5.54
N THR A 97 17.74 1.24 -5.60
CA THR A 97 17.01 0.23 -6.38
C THR A 97 15.61 0.01 -5.80
N VAL A 98 15.48 -0.17 -4.48
CA VAL A 98 14.17 -0.31 -3.82
C VAL A 98 13.33 0.95 -4.00
N PHE A 99 13.96 2.13 -3.91
CA PHE A 99 13.28 3.40 -4.17
C PHE A 99 12.78 3.50 -5.61
N ALA A 100 13.58 3.11 -6.60
CA ALA A 100 13.17 3.08 -8.00
C ALA A 100 11.99 2.10 -8.22
N ILE A 101 12.04 0.91 -7.62
CA ILE A 101 10.95 -0.07 -7.67
C ILE A 101 9.67 0.50 -7.07
N PHE A 102 9.76 1.17 -5.92
CA PHE A 102 8.64 1.86 -5.29
C PHE A 102 8.02 2.91 -6.23
N LEU A 103 8.83 3.74 -6.89
CA LEU A 103 8.36 4.73 -7.85
C LEU A 103 7.72 4.09 -9.08
N CYS A 104 8.31 3.03 -9.64
CA CYS A 104 7.77 2.32 -10.79
C CYS A 104 6.39 1.73 -10.50
N TRP A 105 6.23 1.01 -9.38
CA TRP A 105 4.94 0.47 -8.97
C TRP A 105 3.93 1.57 -8.64
N GLY A 106 4.36 2.62 -7.95
CA GLY A 106 3.51 3.78 -7.66
C GLY A 106 2.97 4.43 -8.92
N ALA A 107 3.83 4.67 -9.92
CA ALA A 107 3.44 5.23 -11.21
C ALA A 107 2.54 4.29 -12.01
N PHE A 108 2.83 2.98 -11.99
CA PHE A 108 2.00 1.96 -12.65
C PHE A 108 0.58 1.93 -12.06
N PHE A 109 0.44 1.77 -10.75
CA PHE A 109 -0.86 1.70 -10.10
C PHE A 109 -1.64 3.01 -10.20
N TRP A 110 -0.97 4.15 -10.02
CA TRP A 110 -1.62 5.45 -10.16
C TRP A 110 -2.18 5.64 -11.57
N THR A 111 -1.39 5.34 -12.60
CA THR A 111 -1.82 5.42 -14.00
C THR A 111 -2.97 4.46 -14.29
N LEU A 112 -2.86 3.20 -13.84
CA LEU A 112 -3.89 2.18 -14.00
C LEU A 112 -5.23 2.63 -13.40
N PHE A 113 -5.24 3.05 -12.14
CA PHE A 113 -6.47 3.50 -11.47
C PHE A 113 -7.00 4.81 -12.06
N TYR A 114 -6.12 5.73 -12.46
CA TYR A 114 -6.54 6.93 -13.16
C TYR A 114 -7.33 6.58 -14.43
N LEU A 115 -6.80 5.69 -15.27
CA LEU A 115 -7.48 5.25 -16.50
C LEU A 115 -8.81 4.55 -16.20
N ILE A 116 -8.83 3.63 -15.23
CA ILE A 116 -10.06 2.91 -14.86
C ILE A 116 -11.15 3.91 -14.41
N PHE A 117 -10.86 4.77 -13.44
CA PHE A 117 -11.88 5.61 -12.83
C PHE A 117 -12.25 6.85 -13.67
N THR A 118 -11.34 7.36 -14.50
CA THR A 118 -11.64 8.55 -15.31
C THR A 118 -12.05 8.25 -16.75
N LYS A 119 -11.57 7.14 -17.34
CA LYS A 119 -11.88 6.80 -18.74
C LYS A 119 -12.88 5.67 -18.86
N LEU A 120 -12.79 4.61 -18.06
CA LEU A 120 -13.68 3.45 -18.20
C LEU A 120 -14.99 3.64 -17.45
N VAL A 121 -14.92 4.00 -16.16
CA VAL A 121 -16.12 4.13 -15.31
C VAL A 121 -16.96 5.36 -15.69
N LYS A 122 -16.32 6.49 -16.02
CA LYS A 122 -16.99 7.72 -16.43
C LYS A 122 -17.49 7.73 -17.89
N SER A 123 -17.13 6.73 -18.70
CA SER A 123 -17.62 6.59 -20.08
C SER A 123 -18.99 5.89 -20.16
N LYS A 124 -19.54 5.46 -19.03
CA LYS A 124 -20.93 5.04 -18.88
C LYS A 124 -21.72 6.14 -18.19
#